data_AF-A6V350-F1
#
_entry.id   AF-A6V350-F1
#
_cell.length_a   1.000
_cell.length_b   1.000
_cell.length_c   1.000
_cell.angle_alpha   90.00
_cell.angle_beta   90.00
_cell.angle_gamma   90.00
#
_symmetry.space_group_name_H-M   'P 1'
#
loop_
_entity.id
_entity.type
_entity.pdbx_description
1 polymer ?
#
loop_
_entity_poly.entity_id
_entity_poly.type
_entity_poly.pdbx_seq_one_letter_code
_entity_poly.pdbx_strand_id
1 'polypeptide(L)'
;MESLKNLLQQKKTELGLHPIFSEIDSLETLRIFMGTHVFAVWDFMSLTKRLQQDLTCTSLPWLPPRDPQAARLINEIVLGEESDENLQDGHFSHFELYLQAMREVGASTEKIEAFINYLEQGNSVEEALNLCKAGRAASRFVKQTIHTALNARTHCVAASFMHGRESVIPHMFQKILDDWNISSEQAPTFRYYLQRHIEVDSEDHGPAAEQLLERLVNGNQLHQQQVYQSAIDAVESRIALWDELREAMHAELTEALA
;
A
#
# COMPACT_ATOMS: atom_id res chain seq x y z
N MET A 1 1.17 -25.95 -9.31
CA MET A 1 1.97 -24.70 -9.25
C MET A 1 1.74 -23.83 -10.47
N GLU A 2 1.79 -24.37 -11.70
CA GLU A 2 1.38 -23.65 -12.94
C GLU A 2 0.02 -22.94 -12.79
N SER A 3 -0.97 -23.63 -12.21
CA SER A 3 -2.31 -23.09 -12.00
C SER A 3 -2.35 -21.87 -11.08
N LEU A 4 -1.59 -21.86 -9.98
CA LEU A 4 -1.54 -20.73 -9.04
C LEU A 4 -0.78 -19.54 -9.64
N LYS A 5 0.31 -19.80 -10.37
CA LYS A 5 1.03 -18.74 -11.09
C LYS A 5 0.13 -18.08 -12.14
N ASN A 6 -0.62 -18.87 -12.92
CA ASN A 6 -1.56 -18.35 -13.91
C ASN A 6 -2.70 -17.58 -13.26
N LEU A 7 -3.26 -18.08 -12.15
CA LEU A 7 -4.30 -17.38 -11.39
C LEU A 7 -3.79 -16.05 -10.84
N LEU A 8 -2.58 -16.01 -10.28
CA LEU A 8 -1.97 -14.76 -9.83
C LEU A 8 -1.85 -13.75 -10.98
N GLN A 9 -1.38 -14.18 -12.16
CA GLN A 9 -1.28 -13.28 -13.32
C GLN A 9 -2.64 -12.77 -13.81
N GLN A 10 -3.66 -13.64 -13.81
CA GLN A 10 -5.04 -13.23 -14.11
C GLN A 10 -5.52 -12.16 -13.12
N LYS A 11 -5.31 -12.39 -11.81
CA LYS A 11 -5.73 -11.45 -10.76
C LYS A 11 -4.97 -10.13 -10.80
N LYS A 12 -3.67 -10.15 -11.09
CA LYS A 12 -2.88 -8.92 -11.33
C LYS A 12 -3.40 -8.13 -12.54
N THR A 13 -3.80 -8.83 -13.60
CA THR A 13 -4.40 -8.19 -14.78
C THR A 13 -5.75 -7.55 -14.45
N GLU A 14 -6.60 -8.25 -13.70
CA GLU A 14 -7.88 -7.73 -13.20
C GLU A 14 -7.67 -6.47 -12.35
N LEU A 15 -6.73 -6.51 -11.42
CA LEU A 15 -6.36 -5.37 -10.57
C LEU A 15 -5.86 -4.18 -11.42
N GLY A 16 -4.95 -4.40 -12.36
CA GLY A 16 -4.42 -3.33 -13.22
C GLY A 16 -5.47 -2.69 -14.15
N LEU A 17 -6.55 -3.41 -14.46
CA LEU A 17 -7.66 -2.93 -15.30
C LEU A 17 -8.84 -2.38 -14.49
N HIS A 18 -8.72 -2.31 -13.16
CA HIS A 18 -9.82 -1.87 -12.30
C HIS A 18 -10.29 -0.43 -12.63
N PRO A 19 -11.61 -0.16 -12.70
CA PRO A 19 -12.14 1.12 -13.19
C PRO A 19 -12.01 2.30 -12.23
N ILE A 20 -11.67 2.06 -10.96
CA ILE A 20 -11.67 3.10 -9.90
C ILE A 20 -10.89 4.36 -10.30
N PHE A 21 -9.73 4.22 -10.94
CA PHE A 21 -8.89 5.37 -11.29
C PHE A 21 -9.45 6.20 -12.43
N SER A 22 -10.06 5.57 -13.44
CA SER A 22 -10.73 6.29 -14.53
C SER A 22 -11.97 7.06 -14.06
N GLU A 23 -12.46 6.79 -12.85
CA GLU A 23 -13.59 7.50 -12.25
C GLU A 23 -13.15 8.64 -11.33
N ILE A 24 -11.85 8.79 -11.06
CA ILE A 24 -11.30 9.95 -10.35
C ILE A 24 -11.10 11.08 -11.36
N ASP A 25 -12.21 11.70 -11.77
CA ASP A 25 -12.26 12.74 -12.80
C ASP A 25 -12.41 14.17 -12.25
N SER A 26 -12.58 14.30 -10.94
CA SER A 26 -12.79 15.57 -10.24
C SER A 26 -12.11 15.60 -8.88
N LEU A 27 -11.87 16.81 -8.35
CA LEU A 27 -11.34 16.99 -6.99
C LEU A 27 -12.29 16.42 -5.93
N GLU A 28 -13.60 16.45 -6.16
CA GLU A 28 -14.58 15.89 -5.23
C GLU A 28 -14.42 14.37 -5.14
N THR A 29 -14.38 13.70 -6.29
CA THR A 29 -14.16 12.25 -6.36
C THR A 29 -12.81 11.84 -5.76
N LEU A 30 -11.76 12.64 -6.02
CA LEU A 30 -10.43 12.44 -5.43
C LEU A 30 -10.47 12.51 -3.90
N ARG A 31 -11.16 13.51 -3.32
CA ARG A 31 -11.24 13.68 -1.87
C ARG A 31 -11.86 12.46 -1.18
N ILE A 32 -12.95 11.92 -1.75
CA ILE A 32 -13.63 10.73 -1.22
C ILE A 32 -12.70 9.52 -1.31
N PHE A 33 -12.06 9.32 -2.46
CA PHE A 33 -11.08 8.26 -2.68
C PHE A 33 -9.96 8.30 -1.63
N MET A 34 -9.34 9.46 -1.42
CA MET A 34 -8.24 9.63 -0.48
C MET A 34 -8.63 9.32 0.97
N GLY A 35 -9.86 9.70 1.37
CA GLY A 35 -10.35 9.48 2.73
C GLY A 35 -10.42 8.00 3.15
N THR A 36 -10.57 7.08 2.20
CA THR A 36 -10.50 5.63 2.45
C THR A 36 -9.11 5.07 2.12
N HIS A 37 -8.51 5.50 1.01
CA HIS A 37 -7.21 4.97 0.58
C HIS A 37 -6.10 5.23 1.60
N VAL A 38 -6.14 6.34 2.33
CA VAL A 38 -5.11 6.69 3.33
C VAL A 38 -4.87 5.59 4.37
N PHE A 39 -5.88 4.78 4.73
CA PHE A 39 -5.72 3.63 5.63
C PHE A 39 -4.84 2.53 5.03
N ALA A 40 -4.93 2.33 3.71
CA ALA A 40 -4.07 1.39 2.99
C ALA A 40 -2.67 1.95 2.71
N VAL A 41 -2.48 3.27 2.70
CA VAL A 41 -1.15 3.90 2.71
C VAL A 41 -0.48 3.63 4.05
N TRP A 42 -1.23 3.80 5.15
CA TRP A 42 -0.73 3.49 6.49
C TRP A 42 -0.41 2.01 6.71
N ASP A 43 -1.30 1.09 6.31
CA ASP A 43 -1.13 -0.34 6.62
C ASP A 43 0.06 -0.99 5.92
N PHE A 44 0.47 -0.42 4.78
CA PHE A 44 1.62 -0.87 4.00
C PHE A 44 2.88 -0.95 4.86
N MET A 45 3.09 0.08 5.69
CA MET A 45 4.23 0.15 6.60
C MET A 45 4.30 -1.04 7.56
N SER A 46 3.18 -1.63 7.94
CA SER A 46 3.20 -2.81 8.82
C SER A 46 3.84 -4.04 8.15
N LEU A 47 3.64 -4.22 6.85
CA LEU A 47 4.34 -5.26 6.08
C LEU A 47 5.83 -4.92 5.96
N THR A 48 6.17 -3.67 5.67
CA THR A 48 7.56 -3.17 5.57
C THR A 48 8.32 -3.42 6.87
N LYS A 49 7.77 -3.03 8.02
CA LYS A 49 8.41 -3.25 9.33
C LYS A 49 8.55 -4.71 9.68
N ARG A 50 7.56 -5.55 9.33
CA ARG A 50 7.68 -6.99 9.52
C ARG A 50 8.85 -7.56 8.72
N LEU A 51 8.99 -7.18 7.45
CA LEU A 51 10.12 -7.62 6.63
C LEU A 51 11.45 -7.06 7.13
N GLN A 52 11.49 -5.81 7.61
CA GLN A 52 12.69 -5.23 8.20
C GLN A 52 13.13 -6.01 9.45
N GLN A 53 12.19 -6.38 10.32
CA GLN A 53 12.49 -7.20 11.50
C GLN A 53 13.03 -8.59 11.13
N ASP A 54 12.46 -9.23 10.10
CA ASP A 54 12.82 -10.60 9.71
C ASP A 54 14.12 -10.66 8.88
N LEU A 55 14.40 -9.64 8.05
CA LEU A 55 15.46 -9.67 7.04
C LEU A 55 16.67 -8.78 7.38
N THR A 56 16.54 -7.89 8.37
CA THR A 56 17.61 -6.99 8.82
C THR A 56 17.92 -7.21 10.32
N CYS A 57 18.29 -6.15 11.04
CA CYS A 57 18.42 -6.14 12.49
C CYS A 57 17.86 -4.84 13.04
N THR A 58 16.78 -4.94 13.82
CA THR A 58 16.14 -3.80 14.52
C THR A 58 16.20 -3.95 16.04
N SER A 59 16.91 -4.96 16.54
CA SER A 59 17.02 -5.30 17.96
C SER A 59 18.47 -5.14 18.46
N LEU A 60 18.62 -5.04 19.79
CA LEU A 60 19.92 -4.96 20.46
C LEU A 60 20.19 -6.24 21.27
N PRO A 61 21.44 -6.74 21.31
CA PRO A 61 22.61 -6.25 20.58
C PRO A 61 22.54 -6.55 19.07
N TRP A 62 23.18 -5.69 18.27
CA TRP A 62 23.20 -5.83 16.81
C TRP A 62 23.96 -7.08 16.35
N LEU A 63 23.43 -7.74 15.33
CA LEU A 63 24.06 -8.84 14.60
C LEU A 63 23.99 -8.58 13.09
N PRO A 64 24.99 -9.02 12.31
CA PRO A 64 24.95 -8.86 10.86
C PRO A 64 23.80 -9.67 10.23
N PRO A 65 23.12 -9.14 9.18
CA PRO A 65 22.03 -9.84 8.51
C PRO A 65 22.53 -11.11 7.81
N ARG A 66 21.68 -12.15 7.77
CA ARG A 66 22.00 -13.44 7.13
C ARG A 66 22.02 -13.36 5.60
N ASP A 67 21.16 -12.52 5.03
CA ASP A 67 21.08 -12.24 3.60
C ASP A 67 21.31 -10.74 3.39
N PRO A 68 22.55 -10.31 3.05
CA PRO A 68 22.86 -8.91 2.82
C PRO A 68 22.09 -8.27 1.66
N GLN A 69 21.70 -9.06 0.64
CA GLN A 69 20.93 -8.54 -0.50
C GLN A 69 19.48 -8.25 -0.09
N ALA A 70 18.85 -9.16 0.64
CA ALA A 70 17.54 -8.90 1.24
C ALA A 70 17.57 -7.70 2.20
N ALA A 71 18.62 -7.62 3.03
CA ALA A 71 18.75 -6.54 3.99
C ALA A 71 18.95 -5.17 3.31
N ARG A 72 19.71 -5.12 2.21
CA ARG A 72 19.89 -3.90 1.40
C ARG A 72 18.55 -3.43 0.83
N LEU A 73 17.86 -4.31 0.11
CA LEU A 73 16.57 -4.00 -0.53
C LEU A 73 15.56 -3.46 0.49
N ILE A 74 15.37 -4.15 1.62
CA ILE A 74 14.39 -3.74 2.61
C ILE A 74 14.77 -2.42 3.28
N ASN A 75 16.06 -2.15 3.51
CA ASN A 75 16.48 -0.86 4.06
C ASN A 75 16.34 0.29 3.05
N GLU A 76 16.51 0.05 1.75
CA GLU A 76 16.25 1.05 0.71
C GLU A 76 14.75 1.40 0.64
N ILE A 77 13.88 0.38 0.67
CA ILE A 77 12.43 0.58 0.76
C ILE A 77 12.09 1.36 2.02
N VAL A 78 12.65 1.01 3.19
CA VAL A 78 12.40 1.75 4.43
C VAL A 78 12.85 3.21 4.32
N LEU A 79 14.00 3.47 3.69
CA LEU A 79 14.48 4.84 3.49
C LEU A 79 13.48 5.66 2.68
N GLY A 80 12.98 5.12 1.56
CA GLY A 80 11.99 5.78 0.71
C GLY A 80 10.61 5.90 1.34
N GLU A 81 10.20 4.96 2.19
CA GLU A 81 8.83 4.98 2.74
C GLU A 81 8.72 5.76 4.06
N GLU A 82 9.73 5.71 4.94
CA GLU A 82 9.71 6.38 6.25
C GLU A 82 10.40 7.75 6.27
N SER A 83 11.26 8.04 5.29
CA SER A 83 12.16 9.21 5.37
C SER A 83 12.64 9.71 4.01
N ASP A 84 11.73 9.74 3.02
CA ASP A 84 12.05 10.24 1.68
C ASP A 84 12.40 11.72 1.68
N GLU A 85 12.97 12.18 0.57
CA GLU A 85 13.17 13.61 0.31
C GLU A 85 11.84 14.33 0.09
N ASN A 86 11.74 15.57 0.58
CA ASN A 86 10.57 16.44 0.40
C ASN A 86 10.82 17.55 -0.64
N LEU A 87 9.74 18.03 -1.28
CA LEU A 87 9.75 19.11 -2.28
C LEU A 87 10.35 20.43 -1.81
N GLN A 88 10.23 20.75 -0.52
CA GLN A 88 10.60 22.06 0.05
C GLN A 88 11.80 22.00 1.01
N ASP A 89 12.58 20.91 0.98
CA ASP A 89 13.61 20.51 1.95
C ASP A 89 13.09 19.71 3.16
N GLY A 90 13.92 18.79 3.68
CA GLY A 90 13.62 17.91 4.81
C GLY A 90 13.29 16.46 4.41
N HIS A 91 12.87 15.67 5.40
CA HIS A 91 12.49 14.26 5.22
C HIS A 91 11.07 14.00 5.68
N PHE A 92 10.34 13.18 4.93
CA PHE A 92 8.95 12.82 5.21
C PHE A 92 8.72 11.33 4.94
N SER A 93 7.83 10.72 5.70
CA SER A 93 7.27 9.44 5.29
C SER A 93 6.28 9.63 4.13
N HIS A 94 6.12 8.60 3.30
CA HIS A 94 5.09 8.57 2.26
C HIS A 94 3.68 8.74 2.83
N PHE A 95 3.43 8.28 4.05
CA PHE A 95 2.17 8.52 4.76
C PHE A 95 1.94 10.00 5.07
N GLU A 96 2.96 10.70 5.59
CA GLU A 96 2.85 12.13 5.86
C GLU A 96 2.71 12.96 4.57
N LEU A 97 3.42 12.57 3.50
CA LEU A 97 3.27 13.18 2.18
C LEU A 97 1.83 13.01 1.66
N TYR A 98 1.24 11.83 1.83
CA TYR A 98 -0.16 11.59 1.46
C TYR A 98 -1.13 12.44 2.27
N LEU A 99 -0.93 12.58 3.59
CA LEU A 99 -1.74 13.47 4.43
C LEU A 99 -1.61 14.94 4.01
N GLN A 100 -0.42 15.38 3.60
CA GLN A 100 -0.22 16.73 3.06
C GLN A 100 -0.99 16.91 1.75
N ALA A 101 -0.92 15.93 0.84
CA ALA A 101 -1.71 15.92 -0.39
C ALA A 101 -3.22 15.95 -0.12
N MET A 102 -3.70 15.22 0.89
CA MET A 102 -5.10 15.28 1.32
C MET A 102 -5.51 16.69 1.72
N ARG A 103 -4.72 17.33 2.59
CA ARG A 103 -5.00 18.70 3.06
C ARG A 103 -4.93 19.72 1.92
N GLU A 104 -3.99 19.57 1.00
CA GLU A 104 -3.84 20.42 -0.20
C GLU A 104 -5.12 20.44 -1.04
N VAL A 105 -5.66 19.25 -1.34
CA VAL A 105 -6.86 19.17 -2.16
C VAL A 105 -8.15 19.36 -1.36
N GLY A 106 -8.08 19.44 -0.03
CA GLY A 106 -9.23 19.62 0.87
C GLY A 106 -9.97 18.32 1.22
N ALA A 107 -9.30 17.16 1.15
CA ALA A 107 -9.82 15.89 1.63
C ALA A 107 -9.78 15.83 3.16
N SER A 108 -10.79 15.22 3.79
CA SER A 108 -10.83 15.11 5.26
C SER A 108 -9.79 14.13 5.78
N THR A 109 -8.93 14.58 6.71
CA THR A 109 -7.96 13.74 7.44
C THR A 109 -8.48 13.29 8.81
N GLU A 110 -9.66 13.75 9.22
CA GLU A 110 -10.15 13.59 10.60
C GLU A 110 -10.19 12.12 11.05
N LYS A 111 -10.68 11.22 10.20
CA LYS A 111 -10.82 9.80 10.54
C LYS A 111 -9.47 9.12 10.71
N ILE A 112 -8.52 9.39 9.81
CA ILE A 112 -7.20 8.75 9.88
C ILE A 112 -6.38 9.35 11.03
N GLU A 113 -6.46 10.66 11.28
CA GLU A 113 -5.79 11.28 12.42
C GLU A 113 -6.36 10.78 13.75
N ALA A 114 -7.69 10.62 13.85
CA ALA A 114 -8.32 9.99 15.01
C ALA A 114 -7.87 8.53 15.19
N PHE A 115 -7.77 7.76 14.09
CA PHE A 115 -7.26 6.39 14.11
C PHE A 115 -5.85 6.32 14.71
N ILE A 116 -4.92 7.17 14.23
CA ILE A 116 -3.55 7.24 14.77
C ILE A 116 -3.57 7.60 16.26
N ASN A 117 -4.35 8.60 16.67
CA ASN A 117 -4.46 9.00 18.07
C ASN A 117 -4.96 7.84 18.97
N TYR A 118 -5.94 7.06 18.51
CA TYR A 118 -6.38 5.87 19.26
C TYR A 118 -5.27 4.82 19.40
N LEU A 119 -4.45 4.61 18.37
CA LEU A 119 -3.30 3.71 18.46
C LEU A 119 -2.24 4.22 19.46
N GLU A 120 -1.96 5.53 19.46
CA GLU A 120 -1.04 6.15 20.42
C GLU A 120 -1.52 6.02 21.87
N GLN A 121 -2.83 6.01 22.08
CA GLN A 121 -3.46 5.74 23.38
C GLN A 121 -3.44 4.24 23.78
N GLY A 122 -2.89 3.36 22.94
CA GLY A 122 -2.73 1.94 23.20
C GLY A 122 -3.94 1.08 22.84
N ASN A 123 -4.93 1.62 22.11
CA ASN A 123 -6.04 0.81 21.58
C ASN A 123 -5.51 -0.19 20.53
N SER A 124 -6.17 -1.33 20.41
CA SER A 124 -5.90 -2.25 19.31
C SER A 124 -6.30 -1.63 17.96
N VAL A 125 -5.72 -2.13 16.86
CA VAL A 125 -6.09 -1.70 15.50
C VAL A 125 -7.59 -1.86 15.25
N GLU A 126 -8.20 -2.94 15.73
CA GLU A 126 -9.62 -3.18 15.56
C GLU A 126 -10.48 -2.16 16.31
N GLU A 127 -10.14 -1.85 17.57
CA GLU A 127 -10.83 -0.83 18.35
C GLU A 127 -10.67 0.56 17.71
N ALA A 128 -9.46 0.93 17.30
CA ALA A 128 -9.18 2.21 16.66
C ALA A 128 -9.98 2.39 15.35
N LEU A 129 -10.04 1.37 14.48
CA LEU A 129 -10.84 1.40 13.24
C LEU A 129 -12.34 1.62 13.51
N ASN A 130 -12.85 0.99 14.56
CA ASN A 130 -14.25 1.13 14.96
C ASN A 130 -14.53 2.53 15.53
N LEU A 131 -13.67 3.03 16.42
CA LEU A 131 -13.83 4.33 17.07
C LEU A 131 -13.72 5.50 16.08
N CYS A 132 -12.80 5.42 15.11
CA CYS A 132 -12.64 6.44 14.08
C CYS A 132 -13.66 6.31 12.93
N LYS A 133 -14.48 5.26 12.92
CA LYS A 133 -15.47 4.96 11.86
C LYS A 133 -14.83 4.90 10.47
N ALA A 134 -13.74 4.13 10.32
CA ALA A 134 -12.99 4.00 9.06
C ALA A 134 -13.82 3.49 7.86
N GLY A 135 -14.97 2.86 8.12
CA GLY A 135 -15.79 2.23 7.09
C GLY A 135 -15.38 0.77 6.83
N ARG A 136 -16.26 0.00 6.19
CA ARG A 136 -16.08 -1.45 6.03
C ARG A 136 -14.87 -1.80 5.16
N ALA A 137 -14.69 -1.07 4.05
CA ALA A 137 -13.62 -1.31 3.07
C ALA A 137 -12.24 -1.17 3.72
N ALA A 138 -11.94 0.01 4.28
CA ALA A 138 -10.70 0.25 5.02
C ALA A 138 -10.52 -0.72 6.18
N SER A 139 -11.57 -0.96 6.98
CA SER A 139 -11.45 -1.83 8.16
C SER A 139 -11.09 -3.27 7.79
N ARG A 140 -11.74 -3.84 6.77
CA ARG A 140 -11.43 -5.22 6.34
C ARG A 140 -10.00 -5.31 5.81
N PHE A 141 -9.63 -4.36 4.97
CA PHE A 141 -8.33 -4.33 4.32
C PHE A 141 -7.18 -4.22 5.33
N VAL A 142 -7.25 -3.22 6.22
CA VAL A 142 -6.26 -3.02 7.29
C VAL A 142 -6.17 -4.25 8.19
N LYS A 143 -7.30 -4.83 8.61
CA LYS A 143 -7.31 -6.04 9.46
C LYS A 143 -6.61 -7.21 8.77
N GLN A 144 -6.83 -7.41 7.46
CA GLN A 144 -6.17 -8.46 6.70
C GLN A 144 -4.66 -8.22 6.59
N THR A 145 -4.24 -6.99 6.27
CA THR A 145 -2.81 -6.62 6.20
C THR A 145 -2.11 -6.83 7.54
N ILE A 146 -2.70 -6.36 8.63
CA ILE A 146 -2.16 -6.53 9.99
C ILE A 146 -2.12 -8.00 10.39
N HIS A 147 -3.15 -8.78 10.05
CA HIS A 147 -3.16 -10.23 10.31
C HIS A 147 -1.98 -10.92 9.60
N THR A 148 -1.73 -10.60 8.33
CA THR A 148 -0.59 -11.11 7.57
C THR A 148 0.73 -10.68 8.20
N ALA A 149 0.89 -9.39 8.52
CA ALA A 149 2.11 -8.85 9.11
C ALA A 149 2.45 -9.50 10.46
N LEU A 150 1.45 -9.83 11.28
CA LEU A 150 1.67 -10.44 12.60
C LEU A 150 1.88 -11.96 12.53
N ASN A 151 1.07 -12.67 11.73
CA ASN A 151 0.92 -14.12 11.88
C ASN A 151 1.53 -14.94 10.74
N ALA A 152 1.77 -14.34 9.57
CA ALA A 152 2.24 -15.09 8.42
C ALA A 152 3.75 -15.39 8.51
N ARG A 153 4.19 -16.34 7.67
CA ARG A 153 5.61 -16.64 7.47
C ARG A 153 6.26 -15.54 6.63
N THR A 154 7.56 -15.31 6.80
CA THR A 154 8.29 -14.22 6.11
C THR A 154 8.11 -14.24 4.59
N HIS A 155 8.15 -15.42 3.95
CA HIS A 155 7.90 -15.53 2.50
C HIS A 155 6.47 -15.20 2.09
N CYS A 156 5.49 -15.44 2.96
CA CYS A 156 4.10 -15.01 2.74
C CYS A 156 3.96 -13.49 2.85
N VAL A 157 4.56 -12.89 3.89
CA VAL A 157 4.58 -11.42 4.07
C VAL A 157 5.25 -10.76 2.86
N ALA A 158 6.39 -11.28 2.43
CA ALA A 158 7.11 -10.78 1.25
C ALA A 158 6.25 -10.90 -0.02
N ALA A 159 5.53 -12.01 -0.19
CA ALA A 159 4.66 -12.20 -1.35
C ALA A 159 3.49 -11.21 -1.37
N SER A 160 2.84 -10.99 -0.22
CA SER A 160 1.76 -10.01 -0.10
C SER A 160 2.25 -8.57 -0.31
N PHE A 161 3.44 -8.24 0.19
CA PHE A 161 4.10 -6.94 -0.02
C PHE A 161 4.39 -6.71 -1.52
N MET A 162 5.13 -7.62 -2.16
CA MET A 162 5.61 -7.41 -3.54
C MET A 162 4.50 -7.49 -4.60
N HIS A 163 3.58 -8.46 -4.46
CA HIS A 163 2.54 -8.67 -5.47
C HIS A 163 1.26 -7.86 -5.23
N GLY A 164 0.95 -7.53 -3.98
CA GLY A 164 -0.28 -6.79 -3.64
C GLY A 164 -0.11 -5.28 -3.60
N ARG A 165 1.14 -4.77 -3.59
CA ARG A 165 1.44 -3.35 -3.37
C ARG A 165 2.47 -2.84 -4.38
N GLU A 166 3.69 -3.36 -4.36
CA GLU A 166 4.79 -2.83 -5.17
C GLU A 166 4.55 -2.94 -6.68
N SER A 167 4.24 -4.15 -7.16
CA SER A 167 4.28 -4.43 -8.61
C SER A 167 3.11 -3.89 -9.43
N VAL A 168 2.17 -3.16 -8.82
CA VAL A 168 0.92 -2.73 -9.48
C VAL A 168 0.74 -1.21 -9.39
N ILE A 169 1.19 -0.60 -8.29
CA ILE A 169 1.03 0.83 -8.01
C ILE A 169 1.61 1.73 -9.12
N PRO A 170 2.82 1.51 -9.67
CA PRO A 170 3.40 2.43 -10.66
C PRO A 170 2.57 2.57 -11.94
N HIS A 171 2.12 1.43 -12.51
CA HIS A 171 1.33 1.45 -13.74
C HIS A 171 -0.05 2.09 -13.51
N MET A 172 -0.64 1.84 -12.34
CA MET A 172 -1.91 2.46 -11.96
C MET A 172 -1.79 3.97 -11.78
N PHE A 173 -0.75 4.44 -11.10
CA PHE A 173 -0.52 5.86 -10.86
C PHE A 173 -0.18 6.60 -12.15
N GLN A 174 0.55 5.97 -13.07
CA GLN A 174 0.76 6.52 -14.40
C GLN A 174 -0.58 6.75 -15.13
N LYS A 175 -1.52 5.81 -15.04
CA LYS A 175 -2.86 5.96 -15.63
C LYS A 175 -3.65 7.12 -15.03
N ILE A 176 -3.54 7.36 -13.72
CA ILE A 176 -4.15 8.55 -13.09
C ILE A 176 -3.55 9.83 -13.68
N LEU A 177 -2.22 9.90 -13.80
CA LEU A 177 -1.54 11.08 -14.32
C LEU A 177 -1.86 11.34 -15.81
N ASP A 178 -2.07 10.28 -16.60
CA ASP A 178 -2.38 10.37 -18.02
C ASP A 178 -3.85 10.75 -18.29
N ASP A 179 -4.79 10.21 -17.50
CA ASP A 179 -6.22 10.29 -17.78
C ASP A 179 -6.99 11.30 -16.90
N TRP A 180 -6.37 11.89 -15.86
CA TRP A 180 -7.13 12.77 -14.95
C TRP A 180 -7.35 14.19 -15.49
N ASN A 181 -8.50 14.77 -15.19
CA ASN A 181 -8.87 16.14 -15.57
C ASN A 181 -8.45 17.20 -14.51
N ILE A 182 -7.53 16.86 -13.61
CA ILE A 182 -7.05 17.75 -12.55
C ILE A 182 -5.73 18.36 -13.02
N SER A 183 -5.66 19.68 -13.13
CA SER A 183 -4.42 20.35 -13.53
C SER A 183 -3.32 20.14 -12.49
N SER A 184 -2.05 20.15 -12.93
CA SER A 184 -0.90 20.03 -12.01
C SER A 184 -0.85 21.13 -10.95
N GLU A 185 -1.54 22.26 -11.19
CA GLU A 185 -1.66 23.39 -10.27
C GLU A 185 -2.69 23.15 -9.16
N GLN A 186 -3.68 22.27 -9.38
CA GLN A 186 -4.74 21.98 -8.41
C GLN A 186 -4.32 20.99 -7.32
N ALA A 187 -3.32 20.16 -7.59
CA ALA A 187 -2.87 19.10 -6.68
C ALA A 187 -1.37 18.76 -6.85
N PRO A 188 -0.45 19.74 -6.75
CA PRO A 188 0.96 19.52 -7.01
C PRO A 188 1.62 18.53 -6.04
N THR A 189 1.22 18.52 -4.76
CA THR A 189 1.74 17.56 -3.78
C THR A 189 1.26 16.14 -4.08
N PHE A 190 -0.02 15.97 -4.43
CA PHE A 190 -0.52 14.65 -4.81
C PHE A 190 0.14 14.13 -6.09
N ARG A 191 0.34 15.01 -7.09
CA ARG A 191 1.06 14.65 -8.31
C ARG A 191 2.49 14.21 -7.99
N TYR A 192 3.19 14.93 -7.11
CA TYR A 192 4.52 14.53 -6.65
C TYR A 192 4.51 13.17 -5.95
N TYR A 193 3.54 12.91 -5.05
CA TYR A 193 3.36 11.60 -4.42
C TYR A 193 3.24 10.46 -5.45
N LEU A 194 2.42 10.64 -6.49
CA LEU A 194 2.28 9.65 -7.56
C LEU A 194 3.58 9.46 -8.36
N GLN A 195 4.28 10.55 -8.69
CA GLN A 195 5.56 10.50 -9.40
C GLN A 195 6.64 9.77 -8.60
N ARG A 196 6.72 9.99 -7.28
CA ARG A 196 7.68 9.30 -6.41
C ARG A 196 7.48 7.78 -6.44
N HIS A 197 6.25 7.30 -6.39
CA HIS A 197 5.97 5.86 -6.50
C HIS A 197 6.25 5.31 -7.90
N ILE A 198 6.21 6.13 -8.95
CA ILE A 198 6.62 5.69 -10.29
C ILE A 198 8.16 5.62 -10.37
N GLU A 199 8.87 6.61 -9.85
CA GLU A 199 10.34 6.72 -9.94
C GLU A 199 11.07 5.75 -8.99
N VAL A 200 10.59 5.60 -7.76
CA VAL A 200 11.23 4.80 -6.71
C VAL A 200 11.03 3.30 -6.93
N ASP A 201 9.90 2.87 -7.52
CA ASP A 201 9.56 1.45 -7.63
C ASP A 201 9.94 0.82 -8.99
N SER A 202 10.29 1.59 -10.02
CA SER A 202 10.21 1.10 -11.40
C SER A 202 11.47 0.49 -12.02
N GLU A 203 12.69 0.81 -11.57
CA GLU A 203 13.90 0.32 -12.26
C GLU A 203 14.68 -0.79 -11.51
N ASP A 204 14.83 -0.73 -10.18
CA ASP A 204 15.68 -1.69 -9.44
C ASP A 204 14.92 -2.61 -8.47
N HIS A 205 13.81 -2.16 -7.87
CA HIS A 205 13.11 -2.91 -6.83
C HIS A 205 12.35 -4.13 -7.36
N GLY A 206 11.78 -4.05 -8.57
CA GLY A 206 11.03 -5.16 -9.18
C GLY A 206 11.86 -6.46 -9.32
N PRO A 207 13.00 -6.44 -10.04
CA PRO A 207 13.88 -7.61 -10.14
C PRO A 207 14.43 -8.06 -8.78
N ALA A 208 14.78 -7.13 -7.89
CA ALA A 208 15.30 -7.45 -6.56
C ALA A 208 14.24 -8.16 -5.68
N ALA A 209 12.97 -7.78 -5.81
CA ALA A 209 11.82 -8.38 -5.14
C ALA A 209 11.58 -9.83 -5.58
N GLU A 210 11.65 -10.11 -6.88
CA GLU A 210 11.51 -11.47 -7.40
C GLU A 210 12.64 -12.36 -6.88
N GLN A 211 13.88 -11.88 -6.91
CA GLN A 211 15.02 -12.61 -6.36
C GLN A 211 14.90 -12.82 -4.84
N LEU A 212 14.36 -11.84 -4.09
CA LEU A 212 14.08 -12.01 -2.67
C LEU A 212 13.11 -13.18 -2.43
N LEU A 213 12.02 -13.25 -3.19
CA LEU A 213 11.06 -14.35 -3.07
C LEU A 213 11.70 -15.70 -3.41
N GLU A 214 12.52 -15.77 -4.46
CA GLU A 214 13.26 -16.99 -4.80
C GLU A 214 14.18 -17.45 -3.67
N ARG A 215 14.93 -16.52 -3.05
CA ARG A 215 15.79 -16.80 -1.90
C ARG A 215 15.00 -17.27 -0.68
N LEU A 216 13.83 -16.69 -0.41
CA LEU A 216 12.95 -17.08 0.70
C LEU A 216 12.26 -18.43 0.47
N VAL A 217 11.93 -18.75 -0.78
CA VAL A 217 11.40 -20.08 -1.17
C VAL A 217 12.48 -21.14 -1.00
N ASN A 218 13.73 -20.85 -1.39
CA ASN A 218 14.90 -21.72 -1.25
C ASN A 218 14.64 -23.16 -1.76
N GLY A 219 14.00 -23.27 -2.92
CA GLY A 219 13.64 -24.57 -3.54
C GLY A 219 12.56 -25.38 -2.82
N ASN A 220 11.93 -24.85 -1.76
CA ASN A 220 10.88 -25.55 -1.02
C ASN A 220 9.51 -25.38 -1.71
N GLN A 221 8.93 -26.48 -2.19
CA GLN A 221 7.64 -26.47 -2.91
C GLN A 221 6.47 -25.95 -2.05
N LEU A 222 6.45 -26.24 -0.75
CA LEU A 222 5.41 -25.73 0.14
C LEU A 222 5.52 -24.21 0.31
N HIS A 223 6.74 -23.69 0.47
CA HIS A 223 6.95 -22.24 0.53
C HIS A 223 6.53 -21.57 -0.78
N GLN A 224 6.86 -22.18 -1.92
CA GLN A 224 6.46 -21.66 -3.21
C GLN A 224 4.93 -21.61 -3.38
N GLN A 225 4.22 -22.66 -2.97
CA GLN A 225 2.75 -22.65 -2.96
C GLN A 225 2.20 -21.54 -2.07
N GLN A 226 2.77 -21.37 -0.88
CA GLN A 226 2.37 -20.34 0.09
C GLN A 226 2.63 -18.92 -0.42
N VAL A 227 3.74 -18.70 -1.14
CA VAL A 227 4.02 -17.43 -1.82
C VAL A 227 2.90 -17.09 -2.80
N TYR A 228 2.56 -18.01 -3.70
CA TYR A 228 1.51 -17.73 -4.68
C TYR A 228 0.14 -17.51 -4.03
N GLN A 229 -0.23 -18.30 -3.02
CA GLN A 229 -1.50 -18.11 -2.32
C GLN A 229 -1.55 -16.74 -1.61
N SER A 230 -0.49 -16.37 -0.88
CA SER A 230 -0.44 -15.09 -0.16
C SER A 230 -0.44 -13.88 -1.10
N ALA A 231 0.13 -14.05 -2.30
CA ALA A 231 0.08 -13.05 -3.36
C ALA A 231 -1.33 -12.90 -3.93
N ILE A 232 -2.02 -14.01 -4.22
CA ILE A 232 -3.41 -14.01 -4.71
C ILE A 232 -4.31 -13.35 -3.66
N ASP A 233 -4.22 -13.78 -2.40
CA ASP A 233 -5.05 -13.23 -1.31
C ASP A 233 -4.84 -11.72 -1.14
N ALA A 234 -3.60 -11.23 -1.32
CA ALA A 234 -3.29 -9.80 -1.24
C ALA A 234 -3.86 -9.00 -2.42
N VAL A 235 -3.78 -9.55 -3.64
CA VAL A 235 -4.36 -8.92 -4.84
C VAL A 235 -5.89 -8.90 -4.75
N GLU A 236 -6.52 -10.01 -4.36
CA GLU A 236 -7.98 -10.08 -4.18
C GLU A 236 -8.47 -9.13 -3.07
N SER A 237 -7.74 -9.03 -1.96
CA SER A 237 -8.03 -8.05 -0.91
C SER A 237 -8.01 -6.61 -1.45
N ARG A 238 -7.07 -6.31 -2.35
CA ARG A 238 -6.95 -4.98 -2.96
C ARG A 238 -8.10 -4.70 -3.94
N ILE A 239 -8.47 -5.68 -4.77
CA ILE A 239 -9.64 -5.58 -5.65
C ILE A 239 -10.89 -5.27 -4.80
N ALA A 240 -11.12 -6.05 -3.74
CA ALA A 240 -12.27 -5.86 -2.86
C ALA A 240 -12.29 -4.49 -2.16
N LEU A 241 -11.12 -3.96 -1.77
CA LEU A 241 -11.02 -2.59 -1.24
C LEU A 241 -11.52 -1.56 -2.26
N TRP A 242 -11.11 -1.70 -3.52
CA TRP A 242 -11.47 -0.74 -4.56
C TRP A 242 -12.91 -0.90 -5.04
N ASP A 243 -13.43 -2.12 -5.12
CA ASP A 243 -14.85 -2.36 -5.41
C ASP A 243 -15.72 -1.61 -4.38
N GLU A 244 -15.45 -1.80 -3.09
CA GLU A 244 -16.24 -1.15 -2.03
C GLU A 244 -16.00 0.36 -1.96
N LEU A 245 -14.79 0.83 -2.24
CA LEU A 245 -14.50 2.26 -2.29
C LEU A 245 -15.24 2.92 -3.46
N ARG A 246 -15.27 2.27 -4.63
CA ARG A 246 -16.00 2.74 -5.80
C ARG A 246 -17.50 2.82 -5.54
N GLU A 247 -18.08 1.81 -4.87
CA GLU A 247 -19.48 1.84 -4.43
C GLU A 247 -19.75 3.02 -3.48
N ALA A 248 -18.86 3.27 -2.50
CA ALA A 248 -18.98 4.38 -1.57
C ALA A 248 -18.89 5.74 -2.27
N MET A 249 -17.96 5.89 -3.22
CA MET A 249 -17.83 7.11 -4.05
C MET A 249 -19.11 7.41 -4.82
N HIS A 250 -19.74 6.39 -5.44
CA HIS A 250 -20.99 6.57 -6.18
C HIS A 250 -22.15 6.96 -5.27
N ALA A 251 -22.22 6.37 -4.06
CA ALA A 251 -23.26 6.70 -3.08
C ALA A 251 -23.15 8.15 -2.60
N GLU A 252 -21.95 8.59 -2.18
CA GLU A 252 -21.72 9.96 -1.68
C GLU A 252 -21.97 11.02 -2.78
N LEU A 253 -21.53 10.77 -4.01
CA LEU A 253 -21.79 11.68 -5.14
C LEU A 253 -23.29 11.77 -5.48
N THR A 254 -24.03 10.66 -5.33
CA THR A 254 -25.49 10.67 -5.55
C THR A 254 -26.21 11.46 -4.46
N GLU A 255 -25.79 11.34 -3.20
CA GLU A 255 -26.34 12.12 -2.08
C GLU A 255 -26.04 13.61 -2.21
N ALA A 256 -24.86 14.00 -2.72
CA ALA A 256 -24.50 15.41 -2.94
C ALA A 256 -25.33 16.08 -4.06
N LEU A 257 -25.87 15.28 -5.00
CA LEU A 257 -26.70 15.75 -6.11
C LEU A 257 -28.20 15.78 -5.80
N ALA A 258 -28.64 15.22 -4.67
CA ALA A 258 -30.04 15.10 -4.24
C ALA A 258 -30.48 16.26 -3.34
#